data_AF-A0A6I6DEG7-F1
#
_entry.id   AF-A0A6I6DEG7-F1
#
_cell.length_a   1.000
_cell.length_b   1.000
_cell.length_c   1.000
_cell.angle_alpha   90.00
_cell.angle_beta   90.00
_cell.angle_gamma   90.00
#
_symmetry.space_group_name_H-M   'P 1'
#
loop_
_entity.id
_entity.type
_entity.pdbx_description
1 polymer ?
#
loop_
_entity_poly.entity_id
_entity_poly.type
_entity_poly.pdbx_seq_one_letter_code
_entity_poly.pdbx_strand_id
1 'polypeptide(L)'
;MIQNEQKLMKLYDETASMIARIYYKGAIQEEEMIFLLNILEIIIQKDNVEIIDVLKKWWHTDLDDETNEIIKSTLLSTDFRDKESYSINIQIIKELIEK
;
A
#
# COMPACT_ATOMS: atom_id res chain seq x y z
N MET A 1 -15.77 -1.68 23.69
CA MET A 1 -15.66 -2.39 22.40
C MET A 1 -16.30 -1.57 21.27
N ILE A 2 -17.59 -1.25 21.35
CA ILE A 2 -18.36 -0.51 20.30
C ILE A 2 -17.73 0.85 19.88
N GLN A 3 -17.24 1.66 20.83
CA GLN A 3 -16.65 2.97 20.49
C GLN A 3 -15.36 2.89 19.65
N ASN A 4 -14.59 1.82 19.80
CA ASN A 4 -13.33 1.66 19.08
C ASN A 4 -13.58 1.25 17.62
N GLU A 5 -14.57 0.38 17.41
CA GLU A 5 -15.03 -0.03 16.07
C GLU A 5 -15.63 1.15 15.29
N GLN A 6 -16.47 1.96 15.94
CA GLN A 6 -17.02 3.18 15.32
C GLN A 6 -15.92 4.18 14.94
N LYS A 7 -14.88 4.32 15.77
CA LYS A 7 -13.73 5.18 15.47
C LYS A 7 -12.92 4.65 14.29
N LEU A 8 -12.71 3.34 14.20
CA LEU A 8 -12.01 2.70 13.07
C LEU A 8 -12.80 2.85 11.76
N MET A 9 -14.11 2.63 11.79
CA MET A 9 -14.97 2.78 10.62
C MET A 9 -15.00 4.23 10.11
N LYS A 10 -15.08 5.20 11.04
CA LYS A 10 -14.97 6.61 10.68
C LYS A 10 -13.63 6.95 10.03
N LEU A 11 -12.52 6.43 10.58
CA LEU A 11 -11.19 6.64 10.02
C LEU A 11 -11.06 6.04 8.62
N TYR A 12 -11.63 4.84 8.41
CA TYR A 12 -11.69 4.20 7.10
C TYR A 12 -12.45 5.08 6.10
N ASP A 13 -13.67 5.50 6.41
CA ASP A 13 -14.50 6.31 5.51
C ASP A 13 -13.84 7.66 5.16
N GLU A 14 -13.24 8.34 6.15
CA GLU A 14 -12.54 9.61 5.96
C GLU A 14 -11.29 9.43 5.07
N THR A 15 -10.54 8.35 5.28
CA THR A 15 -9.31 8.06 4.51
C THR A 15 -9.64 7.65 3.08
N ALA A 16 -10.62 6.77 2.88
CA ALA A 16 -11.10 6.38 1.55
C ALA A 16 -11.64 7.60 0.77
N SER A 17 -12.40 8.47 1.44
CA SER A 17 -12.88 9.72 0.84
C SER A 17 -11.75 10.68 0.45
N MET A 18 -10.68 10.73 1.25
CA MET A 18 -9.49 11.52 0.93
C MET A 18 -8.76 10.97 -0.28
N ILE A 19 -8.57 9.64 -0.36
CA ILE A 19 -7.96 8.94 -1.50
C ILE A 19 -8.75 9.21 -2.79
N ALA A 20 -10.08 9.04 -2.76
CA ALA A 20 -10.92 9.34 -3.92
C ALA A 20 -10.81 10.81 -4.34
N ARG A 21 -10.76 11.75 -3.38
CA ARG A 21 -10.65 13.17 -3.68
C ARG A 21 -9.33 13.53 -4.37
N ILE A 22 -8.20 12.95 -3.96
CA ILE A 22 -6.91 13.22 -4.60
C ILE A 22 -6.84 12.60 -6.00
N TYR A 23 -7.45 11.44 -6.21
CA TYR A 23 -7.64 10.85 -7.53
C TYR A 23 -8.47 11.76 -8.46
N TYR A 24 -9.65 12.20 -8.03
CA TYR A 24 -10.49 13.10 -8.84
C TYR A 24 -9.85 14.46 -9.13
N LYS A 25 -8.86 14.88 -8.34
CA LYS A 25 -8.05 16.07 -8.60
C LYS A 25 -6.90 15.83 -9.59
N GLY A 26 -6.68 14.59 -10.03
CA GLY A 26 -5.60 14.19 -10.92
C GLY A 26 -4.22 14.15 -10.26
N ALA A 27 -4.16 14.10 -8.92
CA ALA A 27 -2.88 14.06 -8.20
C ALA A 27 -2.25 12.66 -8.17
N ILE A 28 -3.06 11.63 -8.39
CA ILE A 28 -2.65 10.22 -8.49
C ILE A 28 -3.42 9.56 -9.64
N GLN A 29 -2.86 8.50 -10.20
CA GLN A 29 -3.51 7.66 -11.21
C GLN A 29 -4.44 6.61 -10.58
N GLU A 30 -5.21 5.91 -11.41
CA GLU A 30 -6.18 4.91 -10.95
C GLU A 30 -5.50 3.75 -10.21
N GLU A 31 -4.36 3.28 -10.70
CA GLU A 31 -3.60 2.18 -10.11
C GLU A 31 -3.08 2.55 -8.72
N GLU A 32 -2.60 3.79 -8.56
CA GLU A 32 -2.16 4.34 -7.28
C GLU A 32 -3.33 4.46 -6.30
N MET A 33 -4.52 4.88 -6.77
CA MET A 33 -5.72 4.93 -5.96
C MET A 33 -6.11 3.53 -5.46
N ILE A 34 -6.15 2.54 -6.36
CA ILE A 34 -6.48 1.15 -6.05
C ILE A 34 -5.48 0.59 -5.03
N PHE A 35 -4.18 0.81 -5.25
CA PHE A 35 -3.13 0.41 -4.31
C PHE A 35 -3.37 1.00 -2.91
N LEU A 36 -3.62 2.31 -2.81
CA LEU A 36 -3.85 2.98 -1.52
C LEU A 36 -5.10 2.43 -0.80
N LEU A 37 -6.16 2.12 -1.53
CA LEU A 37 -7.38 1.51 -0.96
C LEU A 37 -7.11 0.08 -0.46
N ASN A 38 -6.33 -0.71 -1.19
CA ASN A 38 -5.92 -2.06 -0.74
C ASN A 38 -5.10 -1.98 0.56
N ILE A 39 -4.14 -1.05 0.65
CA ILE A 39 -3.36 -0.84 1.87
C ILE A 39 -4.25 -0.41 3.04
N LEU A 40 -5.22 0.47 2.80
CA LEU A 40 -6.17 0.89 3.82
C LEU A 40 -6.99 -0.29 4.35
N GLU A 41 -7.46 -1.18 3.48
CA GLU A 41 -8.19 -2.40 3.84
C GLU A 41 -7.33 -3.32 4.73
N ILE A 42 -6.08 -3.57 4.34
CA ILE A 42 -5.10 -4.38 5.08
C ILE A 42 -4.87 -3.82 6.49
N ILE A 43 -4.63 -2.50 6.62
CA ILE A 43 -4.37 -1.85 7.91
C ILE A 43 -5.58 -1.96 8.85
N ILE A 44 -6.80 -1.77 8.32
CA ILE A 44 -8.02 -1.82 9.12
C ILE A 44 -8.35 -3.24 9.57
N GLN A 45 -8.15 -4.23 8.71
CA GLN A 45 -8.31 -5.65 9.05
C GLN A 45 -7.21 -6.15 10.01
N LYS A 46 -6.12 -5.37 10.18
CA LYS A 46 -4.89 -5.78 10.88
C LYS A 46 -4.26 -7.04 10.29
N ASP A 47 -4.57 -7.31 9.03
CA ASP A 47 -3.98 -8.39 8.28
C ASP A 47 -2.64 -7.92 7.69
N ASN A 48 -1.69 -8.85 7.52
CA ASN A 48 -0.41 -8.62 6.86
C ASN A 48 0.38 -7.36 7.27
N VAL A 49 1.06 -7.45 8.43
CA VAL A 49 2.03 -6.44 8.91
C VAL A 49 3.22 -6.29 7.96
N GLU A 50 3.53 -7.32 7.17
CA GLU A 50 4.72 -7.40 6.34
C GLU A 50 4.81 -6.32 5.27
N ILE A 51 3.72 -6.03 4.53
CA ILE A 51 3.74 -4.97 3.51
C ILE A 51 4.04 -3.61 4.14
N ILE A 52 3.51 -3.34 5.33
CA ILE A 52 3.75 -2.07 6.02
C ILE A 52 5.23 -1.94 6.41
N ASP A 53 5.85 -3.03 6.83
CA ASP A 53 7.28 -3.03 7.15
C ASP A 53 8.14 -2.85 5.89
N VAL A 54 7.75 -3.47 4.77
CA VAL A 54 8.42 -3.26 3.47
C VAL A 54 8.29 -1.82 3.01
N LEU A 55 7.10 -1.23 3.07
CA LEU A 55 6.88 0.18 2.69
C LEU A 55 7.68 1.15 3.56
N LYS A 56 7.77 0.89 4.88
CA LYS A 56 8.62 1.68 5.78
C LYS A 56 10.09 1.54 5.42
N LYS A 57 10.55 0.32 5.15
CA LYS A 57 11.95 0.08 4.77
C LYS A 57 12.26 0.83 3.48
N TRP A 58 11.42 0.70 2.47
CA TRP A 58 11.57 1.41 1.20
C TRP A 58 11.65 2.93 1.39
N TRP A 59 10.73 3.51 2.17
CA TRP A 59 10.71 4.95 2.46
C TRP A 59 12.00 5.47 3.12
N HIS A 60 12.71 4.62 3.86
CA HIS A 60 13.92 4.97 4.59
C HIS A 60 15.22 4.58 3.87
N THR A 61 15.14 3.86 2.76
CA THR A 61 16.31 3.49 1.96
C THR A 61 16.51 4.51 0.83
N ASP A 62 17.71 5.05 0.74
CA ASP A 62 18.11 5.93 -0.37
C ASP A 62 18.45 5.06 -1.59
N LEU A 63 17.46 4.87 -2.47
CA LEU A 63 17.57 4.10 -3.70
C LEU A 63 17.61 5.04 -4.90
N ASP A 64 18.25 4.60 -5.98
CA ASP A 64 18.22 5.31 -7.24
C ASP A 64 16.80 5.33 -7.86
N ASP A 65 16.57 6.28 -8.77
CA ASP A 65 15.26 6.50 -9.40
C ASP A 65 14.75 5.26 -10.16
N GLU A 66 15.64 4.49 -10.80
CA GLU A 66 15.26 3.29 -11.56
C GLU A 66 14.75 2.22 -10.61
N THR A 67 15.48 1.96 -9.53
CA THR A 67 15.07 1.00 -8.49
C THR A 67 13.74 1.42 -7.85
N ASN A 68 13.55 2.72 -7.57
CA ASN A 68 12.28 3.23 -7.04
C ASN A 68 11.09 3.00 -7.99
N GLU A 69 11.28 3.25 -9.30
CA GLU A 69 10.22 3.03 -10.28
C GLU A 69 9.89 1.54 -10.48
N ILE A 70 10.89 0.66 -10.39
CA ILE A 70 10.65 -0.80 -10.40
C ILE A 70 9.81 -1.19 -9.18
N ILE A 71 10.21 -0.77 -7.97
CA ILE A 71 9.45 -1.08 -6.74
C ILE A 71 8.02 -0.57 -6.85
N LYS A 72 7.84 0.68 -7.27
CA LYS A 72 6.51 1.27 -7.49
C LYS A 72 5.69 0.44 -8.46
N SER A 73 6.25 0.09 -9.61
CA SER A 73 5.56 -0.68 -10.64
C SER A 73 5.14 -2.06 -10.11
N THR A 74 6.03 -2.74 -9.38
CA THR A 74 5.74 -4.03 -8.74
C THR A 74 4.63 -3.92 -7.69
N LEU A 75 4.63 -2.87 -6.87
CA LEU A 75 3.57 -2.61 -5.88
C LEU A 75 2.21 -2.39 -6.55
N LEU A 76 2.17 -1.58 -7.61
CA LEU A 76 0.94 -1.28 -8.34
C LEU A 76 0.40 -2.50 -9.10
N SER A 77 1.26 -3.41 -9.56
CA SER A 77 0.86 -4.66 -10.21
C SER A 77 0.54 -5.80 -9.24
N THR A 78 0.79 -5.63 -7.94
CA THR A 78 0.57 -6.68 -6.95
C THR A 78 -0.92 -6.87 -6.67
N ASP A 79 -1.42 -8.08 -6.93
CA ASP A 79 -2.71 -8.49 -6.39
C ASP A 79 -2.54 -8.87 -4.91
N PHE A 80 -3.02 -8.01 -4.01
CA PHE A 80 -2.97 -8.21 -2.56
C PHE A 80 -3.94 -9.28 -2.05
N ARG A 81 -4.88 -9.75 -2.90
CA ARG A 81 -5.85 -10.79 -2.57
C ARG A 81 -5.36 -12.18 -2.96
N ASP A 82 -4.40 -12.25 -3.88
CA ASP A 82 -3.70 -13.47 -4.24
C ASP A 82 -2.42 -13.65 -3.41
N LYS A 83 -2.38 -14.71 -2.59
CA LYS A 83 -1.25 -15.01 -1.71
C LYS A 83 0.03 -15.34 -2.48
N GLU A 84 -0.07 -15.95 -3.65
CA GLU A 84 1.12 -16.33 -4.44
C GLU A 84 1.74 -15.09 -5.08
N SER A 85 0.93 -14.31 -5.80
CA SER A 85 1.31 -12.99 -6.33
C SER A 85 1.91 -12.08 -5.25
N TYR A 86 1.21 -11.92 -4.12
CA TYR A 86 1.70 -11.12 -2.99
C TYR A 86 3.07 -11.61 -2.51
N SER A 87 3.22 -12.91 -2.22
CA SER A 87 4.48 -13.44 -1.66
C SER A 87 5.66 -13.24 -2.62
N ILE A 88 5.46 -13.49 -3.92
CA ILE A 88 6.51 -13.32 -4.94
C ILE A 88 6.91 -11.85 -5.07
N ASN A 89 5.93 -10.95 -5.22
CA ASN A 89 6.21 -9.54 -5.45
C ASN A 89 6.83 -8.86 -4.24
N ILE A 90 6.39 -9.22 -3.03
CA ILE A 90 6.98 -8.72 -1.79
C ILE A 90 8.43 -9.19 -1.63
N GLN A 91 8.74 -10.43 -2.01
CA GLN A 91 10.11 -10.93 -1.99
C GLN A 91 11.00 -10.16 -2.98
N ILE A 92 10.53 -9.91 -4.20
CA ILE A 92 11.24 -9.10 -5.19
C ILE A 92 11.55 -7.70 -4.65
N ILE A 93 10.56 -7.03 -4.04
CA ILE A 93 10.75 -5.69 -3.48
C ILE A 93 11.79 -5.71 -2.36
N LYS A 94 11.76 -6.70 -1.47
CA LYS A 94 12.76 -6.83 -0.40
C LYS A 94 14.18 -6.97 -0.95
N GLU A 95 14.36 -7.80 -1.98
CA GLU A 95 15.65 -7.99 -2.64
C GLU A 95 16.16 -6.70 -3.29
N LEU A 96 15.26 -5.88 -3.84
CA LEU A 96 15.63 -4.57 -4.41
C LEU A 96 16.05 -3.57 -3.33
N ILE A 97 15.38 -3.56 -2.17
CA ILE A 97 15.69 -2.67 -1.06
C ILE A 97 17.00 -3.07 -0.35
N GLU A 98 17.39 -4.34 -0.40
CA GLU A 98 18.57 -4.88 0.28
C GLU A 98 19.86 -4.86 -0.55
N LYS A 99 19.79 -4.45 -1.81
CA LYS A 99 20.97 -4.24 -2.67
C LYS A 99 21.83 -3.07 -2.20
#